data_AF-A0AAU5R4S3-F1
#
_entry.id   AF-A0AAU5R4S3-F1
#
_cell.length_a   1.000
_cell.length_b   1.000
_cell.length_c   1.000
_cell.angle_alpha   90.00
_cell.angle_beta   90.00
_cell.angle_gamma   90.00
#
_symmetry.space_group_name_H-M   'P 1'
#
loop_
_entity.id
_entity.type
_entity.pdbx_description
1 polymer ?
#
loop_
_entity_poly.entity_id
_entity_poly.type
_entity_poly.pdbx_seq_one_letter_code
_entity_poly.pdbx_strand_id
1 'polypeptide(L)'
;MPFTLSHAAAVLPGIRRSGTGRGPLSASALVAGSFAPDMPYFADTAIPGAMEFGAVTHAVWGVFTVDVAIASALVALWLLLREPLVALLPTAWQGRVHTFVRGRRREPGTPPTVSEVLWFVRSAVIGAGTHVVWDAFTHHDRWGTELVPVLNRSIGGFPVFQVVQYGSSAVALTVLAWFTYTGLRRTGPAAVPESVPVLGRTERRWAGVLLAVCVLLGVVHRCARWYAYFGQINTPLDIIPTACFGAGAGLAVGLVLYGAWMRLRAPRRPRPPDRPGTRTRPANEDAR
;
A
#
# COMPACT_ATOMS: atom_id res chain seq x y z
N MET A 1 -13.84 -1.83 9.03
CA MET A 1 -12.97 -2.90 9.56
C MET A 1 -11.83 -2.20 10.28
N PRO A 2 -11.56 -2.49 11.57
CA PRO A 2 -10.61 -1.70 12.36
C PRO A 2 -9.17 -1.80 11.82
N PHE A 3 -8.91 -2.78 10.95
CA PHE A 3 -7.62 -2.94 10.30
C PHE A 3 -7.68 -2.59 8.81
N THR A 4 -7.14 -1.42 8.45
CA THR A 4 -7.14 -0.84 7.08
C THR A 4 -6.74 -1.83 6.00
N LEU A 5 -5.71 -2.66 6.23
CA LEU A 5 -5.23 -3.61 5.20
C LEU A 5 -6.30 -4.63 4.80
N SER A 6 -7.24 -4.92 5.69
CA SER A 6 -8.34 -5.86 5.45
C SER A 6 -9.24 -5.39 4.30
N HIS A 7 -9.38 -4.07 4.09
CA HIS A 7 -10.21 -3.52 3.03
C HIS A 7 -9.73 -3.90 1.63
N ALA A 8 -8.44 -4.22 1.45
CA ALA A 8 -7.95 -4.73 0.18
C ALA A 8 -8.62 -6.05 -0.25
N ALA A 9 -9.21 -6.81 0.68
CA ALA A 9 -9.95 -8.02 0.36
C ALA A 9 -11.18 -7.72 -0.53
N ALA A 10 -11.84 -6.58 -0.31
CA ALA A 10 -13.04 -6.19 -1.04
C ALA A 10 -12.77 -5.90 -2.53
N VAL A 11 -11.53 -5.54 -2.88
CA VAL A 11 -11.13 -5.23 -4.27
C VAL A 11 -10.50 -6.40 -5.01
N LEU A 12 -10.29 -7.55 -4.36
CA LEU A 12 -9.74 -8.75 -5.02
C LEU A 12 -10.55 -9.23 -6.23
N PRO A 13 -11.89 -9.08 -6.31
CA PRO A 13 -12.63 -9.34 -7.53
C PRO A 13 -12.19 -8.47 -8.72
N GLY A 14 -11.51 -7.34 -8.51
CA GLY A 14 -10.89 -6.53 -9.56
C GLY A 14 -9.48 -6.99 -9.94
N ILE A 15 -8.92 -8.02 -9.30
CA ILE A 15 -7.50 -8.42 -9.44
C ILE A 15 -7.40 -9.90 -9.86
N ARG A 16 -6.52 -10.18 -10.83
CA ARG A 16 -6.19 -11.53 -11.28
C ARG A 16 -5.17 -12.16 -10.35
N ARG A 17 -5.10 -13.50 -10.33
CA ARG A 17 -4.06 -14.24 -9.58
C ARG A 17 -2.64 -14.01 -10.11
N SER A 18 -2.48 -13.33 -11.24
CA SER A 18 -1.20 -12.82 -11.72
C SER A 18 -0.74 -11.53 -11.02
N GLY A 19 -1.57 -10.95 -10.15
CA GLY A 19 -1.33 -9.64 -9.52
C GLY A 19 -1.70 -8.43 -10.39
N THR A 20 -2.17 -8.67 -11.62
CA THR A 20 -2.63 -7.62 -12.54
C THR A 20 -4.13 -7.37 -12.37
N GLY A 21 -4.59 -6.16 -12.70
CA GLY A 21 -6.02 -5.86 -12.68
C GLY A 21 -6.81 -6.67 -13.74
N ARG A 22 -8.11 -6.85 -13.49
CA ARG A 22 -9.04 -7.44 -14.45
C ARG A 22 -9.45 -6.38 -15.48
N GLY A 23 -9.38 -6.76 -16.75
CA GLY A 23 -9.64 -5.83 -17.86
C GLY A 23 -8.70 -4.61 -17.78
N PRO A 24 -9.25 -3.39 -17.82
CA PRO A 24 -8.46 -2.16 -17.78
C PRO A 24 -8.17 -1.65 -16.35
N LEU A 25 -8.67 -2.32 -15.31
CA LEU A 25 -8.48 -1.89 -13.93
C LEU A 25 -6.99 -1.90 -13.52
N SER A 26 -6.64 -0.98 -12.62
CA SER A 26 -5.32 -0.89 -12.00
C SER A 26 -5.35 -1.55 -10.62
N ALA A 27 -4.64 -2.67 -10.47
CA ALA A 27 -4.58 -3.40 -9.19
C ALA A 27 -3.99 -2.55 -8.06
N SER A 28 -2.95 -1.76 -8.34
CA SER A 28 -2.34 -0.88 -7.34
C SER A 28 -3.27 0.25 -6.92
N ALA A 29 -4.04 0.81 -7.86
CA ALA A 29 -5.02 1.86 -7.55
C ALA A 29 -6.22 1.32 -6.78
N LEU A 30 -6.71 0.11 -7.09
CA LEU A 30 -7.75 -0.56 -6.31
C LEU A 30 -7.32 -0.73 -4.84
N VAL A 31 -6.12 -1.27 -4.63
CA VAL A 31 -5.59 -1.50 -3.26
C VAL A 31 -5.32 -0.19 -2.55
N ALA A 32 -4.62 0.76 -3.19
CA ALA A 32 -4.34 2.06 -2.60
C ALA A 32 -5.62 2.85 -2.29
N GLY A 33 -6.61 2.79 -3.18
CA GLY A 33 -7.94 3.38 -2.95
C GLY A 33 -8.64 2.76 -1.74
N SER A 34 -8.55 1.44 -1.56
CA SER A 34 -9.14 0.78 -0.37
C SER A 34 -8.45 1.14 0.94
N PHE A 35 -7.27 1.76 0.90
CA PHE A 35 -6.53 2.23 2.07
C PHE A 35 -6.67 3.73 2.30
N ALA A 36 -6.98 4.49 1.24
CA ALA A 36 -6.97 5.95 1.25
C ALA A 36 -7.83 6.57 2.37
N PRO A 37 -9.07 6.09 2.65
CA PRO A 37 -9.93 6.73 3.63
C PRO A 37 -9.34 6.79 5.05
N ASP A 38 -8.54 5.79 5.43
CA ASP A 38 -7.92 5.64 6.74
C ASP A 38 -6.55 6.32 6.86
N MET A 39 -5.95 6.76 5.76
CA MET A 39 -4.61 7.35 5.80
C MET A 39 -4.48 8.55 6.76
N PRO A 40 -5.50 9.43 6.92
CA PRO A 40 -5.45 10.49 7.92
C PRO A 40 -5.27 9.99 9.36
N TYR A 41 -5.77 8.79 9.69
CA TYR A 41 -5.66 8.21 11.04
C TYR A 41 -4.22 7.83 11.39
N PHE A 42 -3.45 7.36 10.40
CA PHE A 42 -2.00 7.16 10.55
C PHE A 42 -1.25 8.49 10.60
N ALA A 43 -1.63 9.44 9.73
CA ALA A 43 -1.03 10.77 9.66
C ALA A 43 -1.17 11.56 10.96
N ASP A 44 -2.23 11.34 11.74
CA ASP A 44 -2.45 11.99 13.03
C ASP A 44 -1.34 11.73 14.05
N THR A 45 -0.58 10.64 13.86
CA THR A 45 0.65 10.37 14.62
C THR A 45 1.63 11.52 14.51
N ALA A 46 1.79 12.12 13.32
CA ALA A 46 2.72 13.21 13.05
C ALA A 46 2.05 14.59 12.94
N ILE A 47 0.78 14.64 12.53
CA ILE A 47 0.02 15.88 12.27
C ILE A 47 -1.20 15.91 13.20
N PRO A 48 -1.13 16.56 14.37
CA PRO A 48 -2.27 16.63 15.30
C PRO A 48 -3.53 17.16 14.61
N GLY A 49 -4.66 16.46 14.78
CA GLY A 49 -5.95 16.85 14.20
C GLY A 49 -6.23 16.20 12.83
N ALA A 50 -5.26 15.51 12.21
CA ALA A 50 -5.49 14.80 10.96
C ALA A 50 -6.55 13.70 11.08
N MET A 51 -6.80 13.19 12.28
CA MET A 51 -7.88 12.23 12.55
C MET A 51 -9.25 12.79 12.12
N GLU A 52 -9.52 14.08 12.36
CA GLU A 52 -10.80 14.73 12.02
C GLU A 52 -11.02 14.81 10.50
N PHE A 53 -9.94 14.81 9.73
CA PHE A 53 -10.00 14.77 8.27
C PHE A 53 -10.57 13.45 7.73
N GLY A 54 -10.71 12.43 8.59
CA GLY A 54 -11.51 11.24 8.29
C GLY A 54 -12.96 11.54 7.87
N ALA A 55 -13.56 12.63 8.37
CA ALA A 55 -14.89 13.06 7.96
C ALA A 55 -14.94 13.47 6.46
N VAL A 56 -13.84 13.98 5.94
CA VAL A 56 -13.69 14.36 4.53
C VAL A 56 -13.44 13.12 3.67
N THR A 57 -12.50 12.27 4.06
CA THR A 57 -12.14 11.08 3.26
C THR A 57 -13.27 10.05 3.21
N HIS A 58 -14.10 9.96 4.26
CA HIS A 58 -15.27 9.07 4.27
C HIS A 58 -16.53 9.68 3.64
N ALA A 59 -16.50 10.95 3.23
CA ALA A 59 -17.61 11.56 2.52
C ALA A 59 -17.68 11.04 1.08
N VAL A 60 -18.90 10.94 0.52
CA VAL A 60 -19.11 10.50 -0.87
C VAL A 60 -18.27 11.33 -1.85
N TRP A 61 -18.21 12.65 -1.67
CA TRP A 61 -17.38 13.50 -2.53
C TRP A 61 -15.87 13.29 -2.31
N GLY A 62 -15.45 12.93 -1.10
CA GLY A 62 -14.06 12.59 -0.75
C GLY A 62 -13.56 11.37 -1.53
N VAL A 63 -14.40 10.34 -1.66
CA VAL A 63 -14.16 9.13 -2.46
C VAL A 63 -13.81 9.47 -3.92
N PHE A 64 -14.44 10.48 -4.50
CA PHE A 64 -14.18 10.92 -5.88
C PHE A 64 -13.05 11.94 -6.02
N THR A 65 -12.50 12.47 -4.93
CA THR A 65 -11.54 13.58 -4.95
C THR A 65 -10.29 13.30 -4.11
N VAL A 66 -10.39 13.52 -2.79
CA VAL A 66 -9.28 13.43 -1.84
C VAL A 66 -8.69 12.03 -1.80
N ASP A 67 -9.53 10.99 -1.82
CA ASP A 67 -9.06 9.60 -1.78
C ASP A 67 -8.33 9.21 -3.06
N VAL A 68 -8.70 9.78 -4.20
CA VAL A 68 -7.99 9.58 -5.47
C VAL A 68 -6.59 10.21 -5.38
N ALA A 69 -6.45 11.38 -4.77
CA ALA A 69 -5.16 12.02 -4.54
C ALA A 69 -4.28 11.21 -3.58
N ILE A 70 -4.84 10.74 -2.45
CA ILE A 70 -4.14 9.88 -1.49
C ILE A 70 -3.72 8.57 -2.16
N ALA A 71 -4.61 7.90 -2.89
CA ALA A 71 -4.30 6.67 -3.61
C ALA A 71 -3.18 6.88 -4.64
N SER A 72 -3.18 8.03 -5.33
CA SER A 72 -2.10 8.41 -6.25
C SER A 72 -0.75 8.53 -5.53
N ALA A 73 -0.73 9.21 -4.38
CA ALA A 73 0.47 9.34 -3.55
C ALA A 73 0.96 7.98 -3.03
N LEU A 74 0.04 7.11 -2.57
CA LEU A 74 0.36 5.76 -2.13
C LEU A 74 0.92 4.89 -3.26
N VAL A 75 0.37 4.98 -4.48
CA VAL A 75 0.93 4.25 -5.63
C VAL A 75 2.29 4.81 -6.02
N ALA A 76 2.48 6.13 -6.02
CA ALA A 76 3.80 6.72 -6.27
C ALA A 76 4.84 6.25 -5.26
N LEU A 77 4.48 6.26 -3.97
CA LEU A 77 5.31 5.72 -2.90
C LEU A 77 5.59 4.23 -3.09
N TRP A 78 4.58 3.43 -3.44
CA TRP A 78 4.76 2.02 -3.74
C TRP A 78 5.76 1.78 -4.87
N LEU A 79 5.69 2.55 -5.95
CA LEU A 79 6.64 2.45 -7.07
C LEU A 79 8.07 2.81 -6.66
N LEU A 80 8.25 3.73 -5.70
CA LEU A 80 9.56 4.06 -5.14
C LEU A 80 10.11 2.92 -4.25
N LEU A 81 9.24 2.26 -3.50
CA LEU A 81 9.60 1.26 -2.49
C LEU A 81 9.66 -0.18 -3.02
N ARG A 82 8.97 -0.50 -4.12
CA ARG A 82 8.77 -1.88 -4.61
C ARG A 82 10.07 -2.66 -4.72
N GLU A 83 11.05 -2.20 -5.49
CA GLU A 83 12.31 -2.92 -5.67
C GLU A 83 13.13 -3.02 -4.37
N PRO A 84 13.32 -1.93 -3.59
CA PRO A 84 13.93 -2.02 -2.26
C PRO A 84 13.28 -3.07 -1.35
N LEU A 85 11.94 -3.16 -1.33
CA LEU A 85 11.23 -4.11 -0.47
C LEU A 85 11.33 -5.54 -0.97
N VAL A 86 11.28 -5.75 -2.29
CA VAL A 86 11.54 -7.08 -2.86
C VAL A 86 12.96 -7.55 -2.51
N ALA A 87 13.95 -6.67 -2.50
CA ALA A 87 15.34 -7.02 -2.17
C ALA A 87 15.52 -7.56 -0.73
N LEU A 88 14.63 -7.21 0.20
CA LEU A 88 14.65 -7.74 1.57
C LEU A 88 14.23 -9.20 1.66
N LEU A 89 13.50 -9.71 0.65
CA LEU A 89 13.03 -11.08 0.63
C LEU A 89 14.18 -12.07 0.40
N PRO A 90 14.03 -13.34 0.83
CA PRO A 90 14.95 -14.39 0.43
C PRO A 90 15.06 -14.48 -1.09
N THR A 91 16.27 -14.67 -1.61
CA THR A 91 16.58 -14.58 -3.05
C THR A 91 15.67 -15.47 -3.90
N ALA A 92 15.31 -16.66 -3.41
CA ALA A 92 14.41 -17.60 -4.06
C ALA A 92 12.99 -17.06 -4.33
N TRP A 93 12.56 -16.02 -3.61
CA TRP A 93 11.23 -15.41 -3.75
C TRP A 93 11.23 -14.11 -4.54
N GLN A 94 12.38 -13.45 -4.70
CA GLN A 94 12.46 -12.09 -5.24
C GLN A 94 11.85 -11.98 -6.64
N GLY A 95 12.26 -12.84 -7.58
CA GLY A 95 11.77 -12.78 -8.96
C GLY A 95 10.28 -13.08 -9.09
N ARG A 96 9.78 -14.06 -8.32
CA ARG A 96 8.35 -14.42 -8.25
C ARG A 96 7.52 -13.27 -7.69
N VAL A 97 7.92 -12.71 -6.55
CA VAL A 97 7.20 -11.60 -5.91
C VAL A 97 7.24 -10.37 -6.80
N HIS A 98 8.41 -10.00 -7.33
CA HIS A 98 8.51 -8.89 -8.27
C HIS A 98 7.57 -9.07 -9.47
N THR A 99 7.53 -10.26 -10.05
CA THR A 99 6.64 -10.55 -11.19
C THR A 99 5.17 -10.40 -10.84
N PHE A 100 4.78 -10.76 -9.61
CA PHE A 100 3.42 -10.58 -9.11
C PHE A 100 3.07 -9.10 -8.87
N VAL A 101 4.02 -8.29 -8.39
CA VAL A 101 3.76 -6.90 -7.97
C VAL A 101 4.20 -5.81 -8.96
N ARG A 102 4.86 -6.17 -10.07
CA ARG A 102 5.39 -5.22 -11.06
C ARG A 102 4.31 -4.39 -11.77
N GLY A 103 3.06 -4.84 -11.74
CA GLY A 103 1.96 -4.22 -12.47
C GLY A 103 2.12 -4.36 -13.99
N ARG A 104 1.47 -3.47 -14.75
CA ARG A 104 1.58 -3.45 -16.22
C ARG A 104 2.98 -2.98 -16.61
N ARG A 105 3.66 -3.73 -17.49
CA ARG A 105 4.96 -3.31 -18.02
C ARG A 105 4.76 -2.04 -18.84
N ARG A 106 5.54 -1.01 -18.55
CA ARG A 106 5.58 0.24 -19.29
C ARG A 106 7.01 0.51 -19.74
N GLU A 107 7.16 0.97 -20.97
CA GLU A 107 8.46 1.40 -21.46
C GLU A 107 8.88 2.71 -20.79
N PRO A 108 10.16 2.86 -20.42
CA PRO A 108 10.66 4.10 -19.85
C PRO A 108 10.40 5.28 -20.81
N GLY A 109 9.86 6.38 -20.28
CA GLY A 109 9.64 7.61 -21.05
C GLY A 109 8.28 7.72 -21.75
N THR A 110 7.45 6.68 -21.77
CA THR A 110 6.10 6.79 -22.36
C THR A 110 5.12 7.40 -21.33
N PRO A 111 4.47 8.56 -21.60
CA PRO A 111 3.48 9.15 -20.68
C PRO A 111 2.16 8.37 -20.70
N PRO A 112 1.47 8.18 -19.57
CA PRO A 112 0.21 7.43 -19.52
C PRO A 112 -0.83 8.06 -20.46
N THR A 113 -1.59 7.21 -21.14
CA THR A 113 -2.70 7.66 -21.98
C THR A 113 -3.84 8.18 -21.10
N VAL A 114 -4.68 9.07 -21.65
CA VAL A 114 -5.89 9.56 -20.94
C VAL A 114 -6.76 8.41 -20.46
N SER A 115 -6.91 7.37 -21.30
CA SER A 115 -7.66 6.16 -20.92
C SER A 115 -7.06 5.46 -19.70
N GLU A 116 -5.72 5.32 -19.62
CA GLU A 116 -5.05 4.72 -18.46
C GLU A 116 -5.25 5.55 -17.19
N VAL A 117 -5.19 6.89 -17.30
CA VAL A 117 -5.47 7.79 -16.17
C VAL A 117 -6.92 7.64 -15.70
N LEU A 118 -7.88 7.61 -16.61
CA LEU A 118 -9.30 7.41 -16.27
C LEU A 118 -9.53 6.07 -15.57
N TRP A 119 -8.91 4.99 -16.06
CA TRP A 119 -9.03 3.68 -15.42
C TRP A 119 -8.31 3.61 -14.07
N PHE A 120 -7.22 4.35 -13.90
CA PHE A 120 -6.58 4.52 -12.60
C PHE A 120 -7.52 5.21 -11.61
N VAL A 121 -8.11 6.35 -11.99
CA VAL A 121 -9.06 7.10 -11.15
C VAL A 121 -10.26 6.22 -10.79
N ARG A 122 -10.88 5.56 -11.78
CA ARG A 122 -12.00 4.63 -11.54
C ARG A 122 -11.62 3.51 -10.58
N SER A 123 -10.41 2.97 -10.70
CA SER A 123 -9.92 1.92 -9.81
C SER A 123 -9.74 2.43 -8.37
N ALA A 124 -9.18 3.64 -8.20
CA ALA A 124 -9.04 4.27 -6.88
C ALA A 124 -10.40 4.55 -6.24
N VAL A 125 -11.34 5.11 -7.00
CA VAL A 125 -12.74 5.35 -6.57
C VAL A 125 -13.43 4.05 -6.16
N ILE A 126 -13.29 2.98 -6.95
CA ILE A 126 -13.86 1.67 -6.58
C ILE A 126 -13.26 1.19 -5.26
N GLY A 127 -11.94 1.30 -5.08
CA GLY A 127 -11.27 0.92 -3.83
C GLY A 127 -11.80 1.69 -2.63
N ALA A 128 -11.77 3.03 -2.70
CA ALA A 128 -12.26 3.90 -1.64
C ALA A 128 -13.76 3.70 -1.37
N GLY A 129 -14.57 3.55 -2.42
CA GLY A 129 -16.00 3.23 -2.30
C GLY A 129 -16.24 1.90 -1.57
N THR A 130 -15.50 0.84 -1.89
CA THR A 130 -15.63 -0.44 -1.16
C THR A 130 -15.24 -0.30 0.31
N HIS A 131 -14.27 0.55 0.63
CA HIS A 131 -13.88 0.85 1.99
C HIS A 131 -15.01 1.56 2.75
N VAL A 132 -15.46 2.71 2.24
CA VAL A 132 -16.49 3.55 2.88
C VAL A 132 -17.82 2.80 3.03
N VAL A 133 -18.22 2.04 2.01
CA VAL A 133 -19.44 1.21 2.08
C VAL A 133 -19.31 0.18 3.20
N TRP A 134 -18.20 -0.55 3.29
CA TRP A 134 -18.02 -1.54 4.35
C TRP A 134 -18.03 -0.92 5.74
N ASP A 135 -17.44 0.25 5.89
CA ASP A 135 -17.42 0.97 7.16
C ASP A 135 -18.76 1.56 7.55
N ALA A 136 -19.56 2.02 6.58
CA ALA A 136 -20.95 2.41 6.79
C ALA A 136 -21.83 1.24 7.29
N PHE A 137 -21.48 0.00 6.94
CA PHE A 137 -22.19 -1.19 7.43
C PHE A 137 -21.72 -1.69 8.80
N THR A 138 -20.52 -1.29 9.28
CA THR A 138 -19.88 -1.92 10.44
C THR A 138 -19.57 -0.97 11.60
N HIS A 139 -19.84 0.33 11.50
CA HIS A 139 -19.65 1.30 12.59
C HIS A 139 -20.95 1.64 13.31
N HIS A 140 -20.83 1.95 14.62
CA HIS A 140 -21.91 2.49 15.45
C HIS A 140 -22.47 3.80 14.83
N ASP A 141 -23.79 3.99 14.89
CA ASP A 141 -24.52 5.13 14.32
C ASP A 141 -24.34 5.34 12.81
N ARG A 142 -24.08 4.26 12.07
CA ARG A 142 -24.11 4.27 10.61
C ARG A 142 -25.20 3.34 10.08
N TRP A 143 -25.50 3.48 8.79
CA TRP A 143 -26.59 2.78 8.10
C TRP A 143 -26.71 1.29 8.47
N GLY A 144 -25.61 0.54 8.63
CA GLY A 144 -25.65 -0.88 8.98
C GLY A 144 -26.24 -1.17 10.37
N THR A 145 -25.87 -0.39 11.38
CA THR A 145 -26.38 -0.57 12.76
C THR A 145 -27.83 -0.09 12.90
N GLU A 146 -28.25 0.87 12.08
CA GLU A 146 -29.65 1.31 12.00
C GLU A 146 -30.54 0.28 11.29
N LEU A 147 -30.05 -0.33 10.20
CA LEU A 147 -30.79 -1.32 9.40
C LEU A 147 -30.80 -2.71 10.04
N VAL A 148 -29.79 -3.05 10.86
CA VAL A 148 -29.70 -4.35 11.53
C VAL A 148 -29.53 -4.12 13.05
N PRO A 149 -30.63 -3.91 13.79
CA PRO A 149 -30.59 -3.58 15.23
C PRO A 149 -29.88 -4.62 16.12
N VAL A 150 -29.70 -5.85 15.61
CA VAL A 150 -28.93 -6.90 16.30
C VAL A 150 -27.46 -6.51 16.51
N LEU A 151 -26.90 -5.62 15.67
CA LEU A 151 -25.52 -5.15 15.77
C LEU A 151 -25.28 -4.25 16.99
N ASN A 152 -26.34 -3.63 17.52
CA ASN A 152 -26.31 -2.80 18.72
C ASN A 152 -26.50 -3.63 20.01
N ARG A 153 -26.79 -4.92 19.90
CA ARG A 153 -26.85 -5.80 21.08
C ARG A 153 -25.43 -6.08 21.59
N SER A 154 -25.33 -6.49 22.84
CA SER A 154 -24.07 -6.91 23.45
C SER A 154 -24.03 -8.43 23.59
N ILE A 155 -22.88 -9.03 23.28
CA ILE A 155 -22.58 -10.45 23.54
C ILE A 155 -21.29 -10.49 24.35
N GLY A 156 -21.33 -11.09 25.54
CA GLY A 156 -20.16 -11.22 26.41
C GLY A 156 -19.56 -9.88 26.88
N GLY A 157 -20.39 -8.84 27.02
CA GLY A 157 -19.96 -7.49 27.43
C GLY A 157 -19.44 -6.60 26.30
N PHE A 158 -19.32 -7.13 25.07
CA PHE A 158 -18.91 -6.35 23.90
C PHE A 158 -20.08 -6.10 22.95
N PRO A 159 -20.19 -4.90 22.34
CA PRO A 159 -21.15 -4.67 21.26
C PRO A 159 -20.90 -5.61 20.07
N VAL A 160 -21.97 -6.16 19.49
CA VAL A 160 -21.87 -7.10 18.35
C VAL A 160 -21.17 -6.48 17.15
N PHE A 161 -21.34 -5.17 16.90
CA PHE A 161 -20.61 -4.49 15.82
C PHE A 161 -19.08 -4.60 15.98
N GLN A 162 -18.53 -4.59 17.20
CA GLN A 162 -17.09 -4.77 17.42
C GLN A 162 -16.65 -6.19 17.03
N VAL A 163 -17.44 -7.20 17.39
CA VAL A 163 -17.16 -8.59 17.00
C VAL A 163 -17.18 -8.76 15.49
N VAL A 164 -18.16 -8.16 14.80
CA VAL A 164 -18.25 -8.17 13.33
C VAL A 164 -17.07 -7.42 12.70
N GLN A 165 -16.68 -6.29 13.28
CA GLN A 165 -15.53 -5.50 12.85
C GLN A 165 -14.23 -6.33 12.88
N TYR A 166 -13.86 -6.89 14.03
CA TYR A 166 -12.64 -7.68 14.17
C TYR A 166 -12.72 -9.03 13.42
N GLY A 167 -13.87 -9.70 13.46
CA GLY A 167 -14.10 -10.96 12.76
C GLY A 167 -13.99 -10.81 11.24
N SER A 168 -14.60 -9.75 10.68
CA SER A 168 -14.50 -9.47 9.24
C SER A 168 -13.09 -9.08 8.81
N SER A 169 -12.33 -8.36 9.64
CA SER A 169 -10.88 -8.14 9.43
C SER A 169 -10.10 -9.46 9.37
N ALA A 170 -10.33 -10.39 10.30
CA ALA A 170 -9.62 -11.66 10.34
C ALA A 170 -9.90 -12.53 9.09
N VAL A 171 -11.17 -12.59 8.67
CA VAL A 171 -11.57 -13.29 7.44
C VAL A 171 -10.94 -12.64 6.21
N ALA A 172 -11.00 -11.31 6.11
CA ALA A 172 -10.41 -10.56 5.01
C ALA A 172 -8.89 -10.78 4.90
N LEU A 173 -8.17 -10.78 6.03
CA LEU A 173 -6.74 -11.08 6.06
C LEU A 173 -6.42 -12.51 5.60
N THR A 174 -7.24 -13.48 5.99
CA THR A 174 -7.08 -14.88 5.55
C THR A 174 -7.31 -14.99 4.04
N VAL A 175 -8.32 -14.30 3.50
CA VAL A 175 -8.58 -14.23 2.06
C VAL A 175 -7.42 -13.57 1.32
N LEU A 176 -6.85 -12.47 1.85
CA LEU A 176 -5.68 -11.79 1.27
C LEU A 176 -4.43 -12.68 1.27
N ALA A 177 -4.16 -13.37 2.38
CA ALA A 177 -3.05 -14.31 2.49
C ALA A 177 -3.20 -15.46 1.49
N TRP A 178 -4.39 -16.06 1.42
CA TRP A 178 -4.71 -17.11 0.46
C TRP A 178 -4.59 -16.63 -0.99
N PHE A 179 -5.11 -15.44 -1.30
CA PHE A 179 -5.03 -14.84 -2.63
C PHE A 179 -3.58 -14.64 -3.07
N THR A 180 -2.77 -14.02 -2.21
CA THR A 180 -1.37 -13.74 -2.46
C THR A 180 -0.56 -15.03 -2.61
N TYR A 181 -0.73 -15.96 -1.68
CA TYR A 181 0.00 -17.23 -1.69
C TYR A 181 -0.26 -18.05 -2.96
N THR A 182 -1.53 -18.25 -3.30
CA THR A 182 -1.90 -19.00 -4.51
C THR A 182 -1.53 -18.25 -5.80
N GLY A 183 -1.58 -16.92 -5.79
CA GLY A 183 -1.10 -16.09 -6.89
C GLY A 183 0.39 -16.27 -7.12
N LEU A 184 1.20 -16.15 -6.07
CA LEU A 184 2.63 -16.40 -6.10
C LEU A 184 2.96 -17.82 -6.56
N ARG A 185 2.23 -18.84 -6.08
CA ARG A 185 2.40 -20.22 -6.54
C ARG A 185 2.13 -20.37 -8.04
N ARG A 186 1.12 -19.68 -8.58
CA ARG A 186 0.82 -19.68 -10.03
C ARG A 186 1.84 -18.93 -10.87
N THR A 187 2.48 -17.89 -10.33
CA THR A 187 3.56 -17.17 -11.01
C THR A 187 4.77 -18.05 -11.26
N GLY A 188 5.03 -19.05 -10.40
CA GLY A 188 6.16 -19.96 -10.55
C GLY A 188 7.52 -19.30 -10.25
N PRO A 189 8.64 -20.00 -10.44
CA PRO A 189 9.98 -19.40 -10.42
C PRO A 189 10.11 -18.37 -11.54
N ALA A 190 10.69 -17.21 -11.23
CA ALA A 190 10.96 -16.17 -12.22
C ALA A 190 12.33 -15.56 -11.94
N ALA A 191 13.01 -15.10 -12.99
CA ALA A 191 14.30 -14.42 -12.86
C ALA A 191 14.15 -13.14 -12.01
N VAL A 192 15.17 -12.85 -11.19
CA VAL A 192 15.24 -11.59 -10.46
C VAL A 192 15.66 -10.49 -11.45
N PRO A 193 14.85 -9.43 -11.64
CA PRO A 193 15.24 -8.34 -12.52
C PRO A 193 16.42 -7.54 -11.94
N GLU A 194 17.25 -6.99 -12.82
CA GLU A 194 18.38 -6.12 -12.46
C GLU A 194 17.97 -4.86 -11.66
N SER A 195 16.70 -4.46 -11.74
CA SER A 195 16.19 -3.33 -10.98
C SER A 195 16.07 -3.62 -9.48
N VAL A 196 16.07 -4.90 -9.06
CA VAL A 196 16.04 -5.31 -7.66
C VAL A 196 17.47 -5.24 -7.10
N PRO A 197 17.74 -4.40 -6.09
CA PRO A 197 19.07 -4.33 -5.49
C PRO A 197 19.51 -5.66 -4.88
N VAL A 198 20.80 -5.97 -4.99
CA VAL A 198 21.39 -7.13 -4.30
C VAL A 198 21.82 -6.69 -2.91
N LEU A 199 21.26 -7.32 -1.89
CA LEU A 199 21.55 -7.02 -0.48
C LEU A 199 22.30 -8.16 0.20
N GLY A 200 23.39 -7.80 0.90
CA GLY A 200 24.10 -8.69 1.82
C GLY A 200 23.33 -8.95 3.12
N ARG A 201 23.79 -9.93 3.92
CA ARG A 201 23.16 -10.26 5.22
C ARG A 201 23.15 -9.07 6.19
N THR A 202 24.26 -8.33 6.24
CA THR A 202 24.41 -7.16 7.12
C THR A 202 23.44 -6.04 6.75
N GLU A 203 23.28 -5.76 5.45
CA GLU A 203 22.37 -4.71 4.97
C GLU A 203 20.90 -5.08 5.26
N ARG A 204 20.52 -6.34 5.08
CA ARG A 204 19.18 -6.82 5.45
C ARG A 204 18.92 -6.70 6.96
N ARG A 205 19.93 -7.00 7.78
CA ARG A 205 19.83 -6.84 9.24
C ARG A 205 19.64 -5.38 9.62
N TRP A 206 20.44 -4.47 9.08
CA TRP A 206 20.32 -3.04 9.36
C TRP A 206 19.00 -2.45 8.85
N ALA A 207 18.52 -2.89 7.69
CA ALA A 207 17.18 -2.53 7.21
C ALA A 207 16.10 -3.02 8.19
N GLY A 208 16.21 -4.27 8.67
CA GLY A 208 15.30 -4.80 9.70
C GLY A 208 15.33 -4.01 11.01
N VAL A 209 16.52 -3.65 11.49
CA VAL A 209 16.70 -2.82 12.70
C VAL A 209 16.09 -1.43 12.49
N LEU A 210 16.36 -0.77 11.37
CA LEU A 210 15.76 0.53 11.05
C LEU A 210 14.24 0.47 11.10
N LEU A 211 13.64 -0.51 10.40
CA LEU A 211 12.18 -0.67 10.37
C LEU A 211 11.62 -0.95 11.77
N ALA A 212 12.26 -1.84 12.54
CA ALA A 212 11.83 -2.17 13.90
C ALA A 212 11.92 -0.96 14.85
N VAL A 213 12.99 -0.17 14.77
CA VAL A 213 13.16 1.06 15.56
C VAL A 213 12.11 2.09 15.17
N CYS A 214 11.87 2.34 13.89
CA CYS A 214 10.84 3.30 13.47
C CYS A 214 9.44 2.86 13.94
N VAL A 215 9.10 1.57 13.84
CA VAL A 215 7.84 1.01 14.37
C VAL A 215 7.75 1.25 15.88
N LEU A 216 8.79 0.90 16.64
CA LEU A 216 8.82 1.08 18.09
C LEU A 216 8.64 2.55 18.48
N LEU A 217 9.36 3.46 17.82
CA LEU A 217 9.24 4.91 18.05
C LEU A 217 7.83 5.41 17.75
N GLY A 218 7.21 4.94 16.65
CA GLY A 218 5.83 5.29 16.31
C GLY A 218 4.81 4.82 17.36
N VAL A 219 4.95 3.57 17.83
CA VAL A 219 4.13 3.01 18.92
C VAL A 219 4.29 3.84 20.20
N VAL A 220 5.53 4.02 20.65
CA VAL A 220 5.84 4.74 21.88
C VAL A 220 5.31 6.17 21.82
N HIS A 221 5.54 6.88 20.72
CA HIS A 221 5.06 8.24 20.53
C HIS A 221 3.53 8.33 20.65
N ARG A 222 2.82 7.42 19.96
CA ARG A 222 1.35 7.44 19.93
C ARG A 222 0.74 7.08 21.29
N CYS A 223 1.27 6.06 21.95
CA CYS A 223 0.85 5.66 23.29
C CYS A 223 1.18 6.73 24.35
N ALA A 224 2.35 7.39 24.24
CA ALA A 224 2.72 8.48 25.14
C ALA A 224 1.79 9.69 24.98
N ARG A 225 1.42 10.06 23.75
CA ARG A 225 0.43 11.12 23.49
C ARG A 225 -0.94 10.78 24.06
N TRP A 226 -1.39 9.53 23.90
CA TRP A 226 -2.64 9.06 24.52
C TRP A 226 -2.61 9.21 26.04
N TYR A 227 -1.54 8.71 26.68
CA TYR A 227 -1.39 8.80 28.13
C TYR A 227 -1.31 10.24 28.63
N ALA A 228 -0.61 11.13 27.91
CA ALA A 228 -0.53 12.54 28.26
C ALA A 228 -1.89 13.27 28.19
N TYR A 229 -2.79 12.83 27.30
CA TYR A 229 -4.11 13.45 27.13
C TYR A 229 -5.17 12.85 28.07
N PHE A 230 -5.23 11.52 28.19
CA PHE A 230 -6.28 10.82 28.95
C PHE A 230 -5.86 10.41 30.37
N GLY A 231 -4.56 10.37 30.68
CA GLY A 231 -4.02 10.06 32.02
C GLY A 231 -4.15 8.62 32.49
N GLN A 232 -4.91 7.76 31.80
CA GLN A 232 -5.17 6.37 32.20
C GLN A 232 -5.46 5.47 30.99
N ILE A 233 -5.26 4.16 31.15
CA ILE A 233 -5.64 3.12 30.20
C ILE A 233 -6.65 2.22 30.93
N ASN A 234 -7.92 2.25 30.52
CA ASN A 234 -8.99 1.52 31.21
C ASN A 234 -9.13 0.10 30.68
N THR A 235 -8.94 -0.09 29.38
CA THR A 235 -8.99 -1.40 28.74
C THR A 235 -7.87 -1.59 27.70
N PRO A 236 -7.45 -2.84 27.40
CA PRO A 236 -6.53 -3.08 26.30
C PRO A 236 -7.04 -2.56 24.94
N LEU A 237 -8.36 -2.51 24.75
CA LEU A 237 -8.96 -2.01 23.51
C LEU A 237 -8.81 -0.51 23.32
N ASP A 238 -8.53 0.26 24.37
CA ASP A 238 -8.25 1.70 24.28
C ASP A 238 -6.86 1.95 23.67
N ILE A 239 -5.90 1.06 23.96
CA ILE A 239 -4.49 1.26 23.59
C ILE A 239 -4.09 0.48 22.34
N ILE A 240 -4.75 -0.65 22.03
CA ILE A 240 -4.41 -1.48 20.86
C ILE A 240 -4.50 -0.69 19.54
N PRO A 241 -5.62 0.01 19.22
CA PRO A 241 -5.71 0.80 17.98
C PRO A 241 -4.66 1.90 17.94
N THR A 242 -4.45 2.59 19.07
CA THR A 242 -3.43 3.63 19.24
C THR A 242 -2.03 3.10 18.92
N ALA A 243 -1.66 1.95 19.48
CA ALA A 243 -0.39 1.29 19.19
C ALA A 243 -0.30 0.85 17.72
N CYS A 244 -1.37 0.31 17.14
CA CYS A 244 -1.40 -0.11 15.74
C CYS A 244 -1.23 1.07 14.76
N PHE A 245 -1.89 2.20 14.98
CA PHE A 245 -1.70 3.41 14.17
C PHE A 245 -0.28 3.96 14.33
N GLY A 246 0.26 3.98 15.55
CA GLY A 246 1.64 4.35 15.81
C GLY A 246 2.64 3.44 15.08
N ALA A 247 2.44 2.13 15.14
CA ALA A 247 3.25 1.14 14.43
C ALA A 247 3.21 1.34 12.91
N GLY A 248 2.01 1.56 12.35
CA GLY A 248 1.84 1.80 10.91
C GLY A 248 2.51 3.10 10.44
N ALA A 249 2.36 4.19 11.21
CA ALA A 249 3.02 5.46 10.90
C ALA A 249 4.55 5.34 11.00
N GLY A 250 5.05 4.69 12.07
CA GLY A 250 6.47 4.39 12.24
C GLY A 250 7.02 3.54 11.10
N LEU A 251 6.29 2.49 10.70
CA LEU A 251 6.64 1.67 9.55
C LEU A 251 6.70 2.50 8.26
N ALA A 252 5.72 3.37 8.00
CA ALA A 252 5.71 4.24 6.82
C ALA A 252 6.96 5.12 6.75
N VAL A 253 7.35 5.75 7.86
CA VAL A 253 8.60 6.52 7.95
C VAL A 253 9.82 5.65 7.68
N GLY A 254 9.92 4.50 8.35
CA GLY A 254 11.04 3.57 8.16
C GLY A 254 11.18 3.08 6.72
N LEU A 255 10.05 2.78 6.06
CA LEU A 255 10.01 2.38 4.65
C LEU A 255 10.49 3.50 3.73
N VAL A 256 10.06 4.75 3.96
CA VAL A 256 10.53 5.92 3.18
C VAL A 256 12.03 6.12 3.36
N LEU A 257 12.54 6.09 4.59
CA LEU A 257 13.97 6.24 4.88
C LEU A 257 14.81 5.13 4.22
N TYR A 258 14.36 3.89 4.35
CA TYR A 258 14.99 2.73 3.71
C TYR A 258 14.95 2.84 2.17
N GLY A 259 13.80 3.20 1.61
CA GLY A 259 13.66 3.42 0.17
C GLY A 259 14.58 4.50 -0.37
N ALA A 260 14.65 5.64 0.31
CA ALA A 260 15.55 6.74 -0.02
C ALA A 260 17.02 6.30 0.04
N TRP A 261 17.43 5.63 1.11
CA TRP A 261 18.77 5.05 1.26
C TRP A 261 19.14 4.14 0.08
N MET A 262 18.24 3.24 -0.31
CA MET A 262 18.45 2.31 -1.42
C MET A 262 18.52 3.01 -2.78
N ARG A 263 17.69 4.04 -3.00
CA ARG A 263 17.68 4.81 -4.27
C ARG A 263 18.91 5.72 -4.41
N LEU A 264 19.40 6.29 -3.31
CA LEU A 264 20.62 7.11 -3.31
C LEU A 264 21.90 6.28 -3.46
N ARG A 265 21.88 5.00 -3.05
CA ARG A 265 22.99 4.06 -3.21
C ARG A 265 23.14 3.48 -4.62
N ALA A 266 22.07 3.44 -5.40
CA ALA A 266 22.13 2.85 -6.73
C ALA A 266 23.17 3.61 -7.59
N PRO A 267 24.19 2.94 -8.17
CA PRO A 267 25.14 3.59 -9.04
C PRO A 267 24.39 4.29 -10.18
N ARG A 268 24.69 5.58 -10.42
CA ARG A 268 24.23 6.27 -11.63
C ARG A 268 24.69 5.41 -12.82
N ARG A 269 23.75 4.87 -13.59
CA ARG A 269 24.06 4.09 -14.79
C ARG A 269 25.04 4.90 -15.65
N PRO A 270 26.17 4.32 -16.12
CA PRO A 270 26.95 4.93 -17.16
C PRO A 270 26.03 5.25 -18.34
N ARG A 271 26.12 6.45 -18.91
CA ARG A 271 25.49 6.77 -20.20
C ARG A 271 25.89 5.66 -21.19
N PRO A 272 24.94 5.13 -21.99
CA PRO A 272 25.33 4.27 -23.10
C PRO A 272 26.37 5.04 -23.93
N PRO A 273 27.50 4.43 -24.33
CA PRO A 273 28.45 5.09 -25.21
C PRO A 273 27.71 5.51 -26.48
N ASP A 274 27.90 6.77 -26.89
CA ASP A 274 27.42 7.27 -28.17
C ASP A 274 27.83 6.26 -29.25
N ARG A 275 26.84 5.75 -29.99
CA ARG A 275 27.11 4.90 -31.15
C ARG A 275 28.05 5.70 -32.07
N PRO A 276 29.23 5.19 -32.45
CA PRO A 276 30.08 5.89 -33.38
C PRO A 276 29.27 6.15 -34.65
N GLY A 277 29.09 7.42 -34.97
CA GLY A 277 28.39 7.85 -36.16
C GLY A 277 28.98 7.13 -37.36
N THR A 278 28.10 6.54 -38.17
CA THR A 278 28.38 6.06 -39.51
C THR A 278 29.02 7.21 -40.28
N ARG A 279 30.35 7.26 -40.31
CA ARG A 279 31.11 8.06 -41.27
C ARG A 279 30.82 7.45 -42.63
N THR A 280 29.86 8.04 -43.34
CA THR A 280 29.73 7.92 -44.78
C THR A 280 31.08 8.26 -45.41
N ARG A 281 31.76 7.24 -45.95
CA ARG A 281 32.88 7.43 -46.86
C ARG A 281 32.34 8.13 -48.11
N PRO A 282 32.92 9.25 -48.57
CA PRO A 282 32.61 9.75 -49.90
C PRO A 282 33.09 8.73 -50.93
N ALA A 283 32.25 8.44 -51.92
CA ALA A 283 32.60 7.61 -53.05
C ALA A 283 33.72 8.29 -53.85
N ASN A 284 34.80 7.55 -54.10
CA ASN A 284 35.75 7.90 -55.15
C ASN A 284 35.01 7.83 -56.48
N GLU A 285 34.82 8.97 -57.14
CA GLU A 285 34.75 9.03 -58.59
C GLU A 285 36.16 8.79 -59.13
N ASP A 286 36.40 7.58 -59.63
CA ASP A 286 37.49 7.29 -60.57
C ASP A 286 37.01 6.16 -61.48
N ALA A 287 36.41 6.54 -62.62
CA ALA A 287 36.26 5.67 -63.77
C ALA A 287 36.20 6.54 -65.05
N ARG A 288 37.35 6.55 -65.73
CA ARG A 288 37.63 6.64 -67.17
C ARG A 288 36.45 6.84 -68.13
#